data_AF-A0A0N4T7T0-F1
#
_entry.id   AF-A0A0N4T7T0-F1
#
_cell.length_a   1.000
_cell.length_b   1.000
_cell.length_c   1.000
_cell.angle_alpha   90.00
_cell.angle_beta   90.00
_cell.angle_gamma   90.00
#
_symmetry.space_group_name_H-M   'P 1'
#
loop_
_entity.id
_entity.type
_entity.pdbx_description
1 polymer ?
#
loop_
_entity_poly.entity_id
_entity_poly.type
_entity_poly.pdbx_seq_one_letter_code
_entity_poly.pdbx_strand_id
1 'polypeptide(L)'
;MLFNLFVRSEKVRKIIFHSHKDDFAIDIDILKEHSKKIKQLEKDGKVPKILDFTNYDVTALSTLVNYMTTDGNTKARITNSILGDMTEIAYLLEMESLLEKIDKFILISITQNEQFLVHTLAMISMQLLLDTTLGRKVIDIAVSKFQIIRKMSSFNDVPLDAMLRILDRFT
;
A
#
# COMPACT_ATOMS: atom_id res chain seq x y z
N MET A 1 49.93 25.66 3.60
CA MET A 1 48.79 25.08 2.85
C MET A 1 47.67 24.85 3.83
N LEU A 2 46.59 25.62 3.75
CA LEU A 2 45.38 25.43 4.56
C LEU A 2 44.40 24.57 3.74
N PHE A 3 44.13 23.35 4.22
CA PHE A 3 43.06 22.51 3.68
C PHE A 3 41.72 23.09 4.14
N ASN A 4 41.05 23.83 3.25
CA ASN A 4 39.63 24.15 3.39
C ASN A 4 38.81 22.89 3.05
N LEU A 5 38.53 22.06 4.06
CA LEU A 5 37.43 21.10 4.01
C LEU A 5 36.12 21.87 4.14
N PHE A 6 35.64 22.43 3.03
CA PHE A 6 34.22 22.76 2.90
C PHE A 6 33.45 21.45 2.83
N VAL A 7 33.04 20.93 4.00
CA VAL A 7 31.91 20.00 4.06
C VAL A 7 30.69 20.83 3.68
N ARG A 8 30.36 20.87 2.38
CA ARG A 8 29.05 21.32 1.92
C ARG A 8 28.05 20.39 2.59
N SER A 9 27.35 20.90 3.59
CA SER A 9 26.08 20.34 4.03
C SER A 9 25.18 20.30 2.79
N GLU A 10 25.03 19.11 2.19
CA GLU A 10 24.05 18.93 1.13
C GLU A 10 22.68 19.27 1.70
N LYS A 11 22.02 20.24 1.07
CA LYS A 11 20.71 20.70 1.52
C LYS A 11 19.73 19.55 1.28
N VAL A 12 19.32 18.87 2.35
CA VAL A 12 18.36 17.76 2.32
C VAL A 12 17.14 18.18 1.50
N ARG A 13 16.92 17.52 0.37
CA ARG A 13 15.80 17.81 -0.53
C ARG A 13 14.59 17.04 -0.04
N LYS A 14 13.53 17.77 0.32
CA LYS A 14 12.34 17.18 0.92
C LYS A 14 11.13 17.24 -0.02
N ILE A 15 10.30 16.22 0.10
CA ILE A 15 8.92 16.19 -0.39
C ILE A 15 7.97 16.19 0.80
N ILE A 16 6.83 16.85 0.68
CA ILE A 16 5.79 16.86 1.72
C ILE A 16 4.69 15.88 1.31
N PHE A 17 4.36 14.94 2.20
CA PHE A 17 3.11 14.19 2.12
C PHE A 17 2.08 14.97 2.92
N HIS A 18 1.15 15.61 2.22
CA HIS A 18 0.08 16.40 2.82
C HIS A 18 -1.10 15.49 3.13
N SER A 19 -1.62 15.52 4.34
CA SER A 19 -2.86 14.84 4.71
C SER A 19 -3.91 15.85 5.17
N HIS A 20 -5.14 15.39 5.45
CA HIS A 20 -6.18 16.28 5.95
C HIS A 20 -5.89 16.87 7.34
N LYS A 21 -4.88 16.34 8.06
CA LYS A 21 -4.55 16.73 9.43
C LYS A 21 -3.11 17.20 9.61
N ASP A 22 -2.16 16.48 9.02
CA ASP A 22 -0.73 16.63 9.26
C ASP A 22 0.07 16.67 7.95
N ASP A 23 1.24 17.31 7.99
CA ASP A 23 2.24 17.30 6.93
C ASP A 23 3.44 16.46 7.34
N PHE A 24 3.85 15.53 6.48
CA PHE A 24 5.04 14.71 6.69
C PHE A 24 6.15 15.11 5.72
N ALA A 25 7.24 15.66 6.26
CA ALA A 25 8.39 16.04 5.45
C ALA A 25 9.36 14.86 5.31
N ILE A 26 9.54 14.37 4.09
CA ILE A 26 10.30 13.16 3.78
C ILE A 26 11.50 13.53 2.92
N ASP A 27 12.66 12.94 3.24
CA ASP A 27 13.84 13.05 2.40
C ASP A 27 13.62 12.31 1.06
N ILE A 28 13.81 13.02 -0.06
CA ILE A 28 13.68 12.42 -1.40
C ILE A 28 14.68 11.27 -1.56
N ASP A 29 15.85 11.37 -0.96
CA ASP A 29 16.89 10.36 -1.07
C ASP A 29 16.50 9.06 -0.33
N ILE A 30 15.72 9.15 0.75
CA ILE A 30 15.12 7.97 1.40
C ILE A 30 13.94 7.44 0.56
N LEU A 31 13.05 8.34 0.10
CA LEU A 31 11.84 7.92 -0.62
C LEU A 31 12.16 7.15 -1.91
N LYS A 32 13.21 7.56 -2.65
CA LYS A 32 13.61 6.87 -3.90
C LYS A 32 14.25 5.50 -3.70
N GLU A 33 14.74 5.20 -2.50
CA GLU A 33 15.22 3.85 -2.16
C GLU A 33 14.04 2.86 -2.12
N HIS A 34 12.86 3.35 -1.75
CA HIS A 34 11.66 2.53 -1.60
C HIS A 34 10.64 2.67 -2.75
N SER A 35 10.68 3.75 -3.53
CA SER A 35 9.70 4.04 -4.60
C SER A 35 10.35 4.13 -5.98
N LYS A 36 9.99 3.19 -6.88
CA LYS A 36 10.42 3.24 -8.30
C LYS A 36 9.86 4.48 -9.00
N LYS A 37 8.61 4.84 -8.68
CA LYS A 37 7.95 6.02 -9.24
C LYS A 37 8.73 7.31 -8.94
N ILE A 38 9.13 7.50 -7.70
CA ILE A 38 9.88 8.69 -7.27
C ILE A 38 11.30 8.68 -7.86
N LYS A 39 11.95 7.51 -7.93
CA LYS A 39 13.25 7.36 -8.60
C LYS A 39 13.19 7.77 -10.08
N GLN A 40 12.10 7.43 -10.78
CA GLN A 40 11.90 7.85 -12.17
C GLN A 40 11.63 9.36 -12.27
N LEU A 41 10.75 9.90 -11.43
CA LEU A 41 10.46 11.34 -11.39
C LEU A 41 11.71 12.18 -11.07
N GLU A 42 12.64 11.67 -10.26
CA GLU A 42 13.92 12.32 -9.99
C GLU A 42 14.78 12.42 -11.24
N LYS A 43 14.94 11.31 -11.99
CA LYS A 43 15.68 11.31 -13.26
C LYS A 43 15.10 12.29 -14.27
N ASP A 44 13.78 12.43 -14.28
CA ASP A 44 13.07 13.33 -15.20
C ASP A 44 13.04 14.79 -14.72
N GLY A 45 13.57 15.09 -13.52
CA GLY A 45 13.52 16.43 -12.93
C GLY A 45 12.10 16.89 -12.56
N LYS A 46 11.18 15.94 -12.33
CA LYS A 46 9.73 16.16 -12.14
C LYS A 46 9.22 15.76 -10.75
N VAL A 47 10.11 15.63 -9.76
CA VAL A 47 9.67 15.31 -8.39
C VAL A 47 8.82 16.47 -7.87
N PRO A 48 7.54 16.23 -7.53
CA PRO A 48 6.69 17.27 -6.99
C PRO A 48 7.18 17.65 -5.58
N LYS A 49 6.92 18.89 -5.18
CA LYS A 49 7.24 19.35 -3.81
C LYS A 49 6.27 18.78 -2.77
N ILE A 50 5.04 18.50 -3.19
CA ILE A 50 3.94 18.03 -2.35
C ILE A 50 3.24 16.87 -3.07
N LEU A 51 2.96 15.80 -2.34
CA LEU A 51 1.99 14.78 -2.72
C LEU A 51 0.78 14.93 -1.81
N ASP A 52 -0.39 15.07 -2.43
CA ASP A 52 -1.66 15.24 -1.74
C ASP A 52 -2.25 13.86 -1.41
N PHE A 53 -2.37 13.59 -0.11
CA PHE A 53 -2.98 12.40 0.47
C PHE A 53 -4.13 12.77 1.42
N THR A 54 -4.82 13.90 1.21
CA THR A 54 -5.93 14.35 2.07
C THR A 54 -7.03 13.30 2.22
N ASN A 55 -7.24 12.45 1.21
CA ASN A 55 -8.26 11.39 1.22
C ASN A 55 -7.82 10.08 1.90
N TYR A 56 -6.58 10.00 2.39
CA TYR A 56 -6.05 8.80 3.04
C TYR A 56 -5.98 8.97 4.57
N ASP A 57 -6.00 7.86 5.29
CA ASP A 57 -5.84 7.81 6.73
C ASP A 57 -4.44 8.30 7.14
N VAL A 58 -4.40 9.25 8.07
CA VAL A 58 -3.16 9.88 8.58
C VAL A 58 -2.24 8.84 9.24
N THR A 59 -2.82 7.82 9.86
CA THR A 59 -2.10 6.69 10.46
C THR A 59 -1.46 5.81 9.39
N ALA A 60 -2.10 5.64 8.24
CA ALA A 60 -1.49 4.94 7.10
C ALA A 60 -0.24 5.71 6.63
N LEU A 61 -0.35 7.03 6.45
CA LEU A 61 0.78 7.88 6.04
C LEU A 61 1.91 7.88 7.08
N SER A 62 1.58 8.03 8.36
CA SER A 62 2.56 7.95 9.45
C SER A 62 3.25 6.58 9.49
N THR A 63 2.49 5.49 9.28
CA THR A 63 3.04 4.12 9.21
C THR A 63 3.96 3.94 8.01
N LEU A 64 3.60 4.49 6.85
CA LEU A 64 4.42 4.48 5.64
C LEU A 64 5.74 5.25 5.84
N VAL A 65 5.69 6.43 6.45
CA VAL A 65 6.89 7.22 6.79
C VAL A 65 7.79 6.43 7.74
N ASN A 66 7.22 5.84 8.79
CA ASN A 66 7.98 5.00 9.72
C ASN A 66 8.58 3.75 9.05
N TYR A 67 7.88 3.15 8.09
CA TYR A 67 8.41 2.06 7.29
C TYR A 67 9.68 2.49 6.53
N MET A 68 9.65 3.64 5.86
CA MET A 68 10.79 4.14 5.08
C MET A 68 11.98 4.54 5.96
N THR A 69 11.73 5.25 7.06
CA THR A 69 12.82 5.71 7.95
C THR A 69 13.51 4.60 8.72
N THR A 70 12.95 3.39 8.70
CA THR A 70 13.51 2.21 9.37
C THR A 70 13.96 1.13 8.40
N ASP A 71 14.08 1.46 7.11
CA ASP A 71 14.44 0.52 6.03
C ASP A 71 13.55 -0.73 6.03
N GLY A 72 12.27 -0.53 6.31
CA GLY A 72 11.28 -1.60 6.44
C GLY A 72 11.54 -2.58 7.60
N ASN A 73 12.49 -2.33 8.50
CA ASN A 73 12.77 -3.18 9.66
C ASN A 73 11.72 -3.04 10.77
N THR A 74 10.86 -2.03 10.70
CA THR A 74 9.76 -1.93 11.65
C THR A 74 8.77 -3.07 11.46
N LYS A 75 8.32 -3.60 12.60
CA LYS A 75 7.01 -4.23 12.75
C LYS A 75 5.91 -3.18 12.53
N ALA A 76 5.97 -2.41 11.44
CA ALA A 76 4.91 -1.50 11.04
C ALA A 76 3.65 -2.34 11.03
N ARG A 77 2.81 -2.15 12.06
CA ARG A 77 1.68 -3.03 12.32
C ARG A 77 0.62 -2.60 11.33
N ILE A 78 0.69 -3.16 10.13
CA ILE A 78 -0.35 -3.01 9.14
C ILE A 78 -1.61 -3.63 9.76
N THR A 79 -2.52 -2.77 10.20
CA THR A 79 -3.82 -3.17 10.74
C THR A 79 -4.84 -3.18 9.60
N ASN A 80 -5.93 -3.91 9.79
CA ASN A 80 -7.03 -3.93 8.80
C ASN A 80 -7.55 -2.53 8.48
N SER A 81 -7.53 -1.61 9.45
CA SER A 81 -8.03 -0.24 9.28
C SER A 81 -7.19 0.65 8.35
N ILE A 82 -5.88 0.37 8.21
CA ILE A 82 -4.98 1.15 7.34
C ILE A 82 -4.49 0.36 6.13
N LEU A 83 -4.78 -0.95 6.09
CA LEU A 83 -4.29 -1.88 5.08
C LEU A 83 -4.65 -1.41 3.68
N GLY A 84 -5.88 -0.94 3.50
CA GLY A 84 -6.36 -0.44 2.24
C GLY A 84 -5.51 0.70 1.68
N ASP A 85 -5.45 1.79 2.41
CA ASP A 85 -4.67 2.98 2.05
C ASP A 85 -3.19 2.64 1.87
N MET A 86 -2.62 1.83 2.76
CA MET A 86 -1.23 1.36 2.63
C MET A 86 -1.00 0.59 1.32
N THR A 87 -1.96 -0.24 0.92
CA THR A 87 -1.86 -1.03 -0.32
C THR A 87 -1.94 -0.12 -1.54
N GLU A 88 -2.94 0.76 -1.60
CA GLU A 88 -3.13 1.69 -2.70
C GLU A 88 -1.93 2.63 -2.86
N ILE A 89 -1.46 3.25 -1.77
CA ILE A 89 -0.29 4.15 -1.80
C ILE A 89 0.95 3.39 -2.28
N ALA A 90 1.17 2.16 -1.78
CA ALA A 90 2.31 1.34 -2.21
C ALA A 90 2.25 0.98 -3.70
N TYR A 91 1.05 0.74 -4.25
CA TYR A 91 0.87 0.55 -5.69
C TYR A 91 1.15 1.83 -6.49
N LEU A 92 0.57 2.97 -6.08
CA LEU A 92 0.74 4.27 -6.75
C LEU A 92 2.20 4.74 -6.76
N LEU A 93 2.93 4.47 -5.67
CA LEU A 93 4.35 4.80 -5.53
C LEU A 93 5.28 3.69 -6.04
N GLU A 94 4.74 2.57 -6.54
CA GLU A 94 5.51 1.43 -7.05
C GLU A 94 6.55 0.91 -6.02
N MET A 95 6.09 0.66 -4.78
CA MET A 95 6.91 0.25 -3.63
C MET A 95 6.92 -1.26 -3.44
N GLU A 96 7.68 -1.98 -4.27
CA GLU A 96 7.65 -3.46 -4.35
C GLU A 96 7.88 -4.18 -3.01
N SER A 97 8.88 -3.78 -2.22
CA SER A 97 9.17 -4.41 -0.93
C SER A 97 8.03 -4.26 0.08
N LEU A 98 7.28 -3.15 0.01
CA LEU A 98 6.11 -2.93 0.85
C LEU A 98 4.92 -3.76 0.35
N LEU A 99 4.71 -3.79 -0.97
CA LEU A 99 3.68 -4.62 -1.60
C LEU A 99 3.87 -6.10 -1.29
N GLU A 100 5.10 -6.63 -1.35
CA GLU A 100 5.38 -8.02 -0.98
C GLU A 100 5.04 -8.34 0.49
N LYS A 101 5.32 -7.39 1.40
CA LYS A 101 4.96 -7.53 2.82
C LYS A 101 3.44 -7.52 3.04
N ILE A 102 2.74 -6.61 2.36
CA ILE A 102 1.28 -6.50 2.37
C ILE A 102 0.64 -7.78 1.81
N ASP A 103 1.08 -8.23 0.64
CA ASP A 103 0.61 -9.45 -0.01
C ASP A 103 0.74 -10.65 0.91
N LYS A 104 1.93 -10.83 1.51
CA LYS A 104 2.18 -11.94 2.44
C LYS A 104 1.25 -11.88 3.65
N PHE A 105 1.07 -10.70 4.24
CA PHE A 105 0.16 -10.52 5.37
C PHE A 105 -1.28 -10.88 5.00
N ILE A 106 -1.78 -10.37 3.87
CA ILE A 106 -3.13 -10.64 3.38
C ILE A 106 -3.33 -12.13 3.15
N LEU A 107 -2.46 -12.77 2.37
CA LEU A 107 -2.60 -14.17 1.98
C LEU A 107 -2.59 -15.12 3.18
N ILE A 108 -1.73 -14.87 4.17
CA ILE A 108 -1.72 -15.62 5.43
C ILE A 108 -3.05 -15.44 6.16
N SER A 109 -3.52 -14.20 6.29
CA SER A 109 -4.70 -13.85 7.08
C SER A 109 -5.99 -14.39 6.47
N ILE A 110 -6.18 -14.28 5.15
CA ILE A 110 -7.40 -14.77 4.47
C ILE A 110 -7.47 -16.30 4.41
N THR A 111 -6.33 -16.99 4.50
CA THR A 111 -6.31 -18.45 4.58
C THR A 111 -6.86 -18.94 5.92
N GLN A 112 -6.60 -18.17 6.99
CA GLN A 112 -6.93 -18.52 8.38
C GLN A 112 -8.26 -17.91 8.86
N ASN A 113 -8.80 -16.91 8.16
CA ASN A 113 -9.97 -16.17 8.61
C ASN A 113 -10.88 -15.77 7.43
N GLU A 114 -12.03 -16.44 7.33
CA GLU A 114 -13.04 -16.21 6.30
C GLU A 114 -13.70 -14.83 6.39
N GLN A 115 -13.88 -14.29 7.60
CA GLN A 115 -14.39 -12.93 7.78
C GLN A 115 -13.44 -11.90 7.17
N PHE A 116 -12.15 -12.12 7.38
CA PHE A 116 -11.11 -11.27 6.80
C PHE A 116 -11.01 -11.42 5.28
N LEU A 117 -11.24 -12.63 4.74
CA LEU A 117 -11.33 -12.85 3.30
C LEU A 117 -12.46 -12.03 2.67
N VAL A 118 -13.65 -12.03 3.26
CA VAL A 118 -14.79 -11.23 2.78
C VAL A 118 -14.47 -9.73 2.81
N HIS A 119 -13.87 -9.25 3.90
CA HIS A 119 -13.43 -7.86 3.98
C HIS A 119 -12.36 -7.52 2.93
N THR A 120 -11.42 -8.42 2.69
CA THR A 120 -10.37 -8.25 1.68
C THR A 120 -10.96 -8.16 0.27
N LEU A 121 -11.99 -8.95 -0.06
CA LEU A 121 -12.69 -8.86 -1.35
C LEU A 121 -13.27 -7.47 -1.60
N ALA A 122 -13.89 -6.86 -0.58
CA ALA A 122 -14.39 -5.50 -0.68
C ALA A 122 -13.25 -4.49 -0.88
N MET A 123 -12.18 -4.62 -0.08
CA MET A 123 -11.01 -3.74 -0.16
C MET A 123 -10.34 -3.76 -1.54
N ILE A 124 -10.04 -4.95 -2.08
CA ILE A 124 -9.34 -5.06 -3.39
C ILE A 124 -10.21 -4.59 -4.57
N SER A 125 -11.54 -4.65 -4.44
CA SER A 125 -12.46 -4.08 -5.44
C SER A 125 -12.42 -2.56 -5.39
N MET A 126 -12.62 -1.97 -4.20
CA MET A 126 -12.65 -0.51 -4.02
C MET A 126 -11.35 0.17 -4.45
N GLN A 127 -10.21 -0.51 -4.32
CA GLN A 127 -8.88 0.02 -4.67
C GLN A 127 -8.42 -0.33 -6.08
N LEU A 128 -9.32 -0.86 -6.93
CA LEU A 128 -9.00 -1.26 -8.31
C LEU A 128 -7.86 -2.30 -8.39
N LEU A 129 -7.72 -3.13 -7.36
CA LEU A 129 -6.65 -4.13 -7.23
C LEU A 129 -7.06 -5.50 -7.77
N LEU A 130 -8.29 -5.67 -8.25
CA LEU A 130 -8.80 -6.98 -8.70
C LEU A 130 -7.97 -7.60 -9.84
N ASP A 131 -7.38 -6.78 -10.70
CA ASP A 131 -6.54 -7.23 -11.84
C ASP A 131 -5.08 -7.47 -11.49
N THR A 132 -4.69 -7.15 -10.25
CA THR A 132 -3.33 -7.37 -9.76
C THR A 132 -3.08 -8.85 -9.45
N THR A 133 -1.81 -9.21 -9.28
CA THR A 133 -1.43 -10.56 -8.83
C THR A 133 -2.02 -10.89 -7.45
N LEU A 134 -2.09 -9.92 -6.54
CA LEU A 134 -2.77 -10.08 -5.25
C LEU A 134 -4.26 -10.34 -5.46
N GLY A 135 -4.93 -9.51 -6.26
CA GLY A 135 -6.35 -9.62 -6.54
C GLY A 135 -6.74 -11.00 -7.06
N ARG A 136 -5.99 -11.52 -8.05
CA ARG A 136 -6.19 -12.89 -8.57
C ARG A 136 -6.08 -13.95 -7.48
N LYS A 137 -5.04 -13.91 -6.65
CA LYS A 137 -4.85 -14.88 -5.55
C LYS A 137 -5.98 -14.82 -4.51
N VAL A 138 -6.44 -13.63 -4.16
CA VAL A 138 -7.57 -13.44 -3.24
C VAL A 138 -8.85 -14.05 -3.84
N ILE A 139 -9.12 -13.82 -5.13
CA ILE A 139 -10.27 -14.41 -5.83
C ILE A 139 -10.16 -15.94 -5.86
N ASP A 140 -9.00 -16.50 -6.17
CA ASP A 140 -8.81 -17.97 -6.19
C ASP A 140 -9.08 -18.60 -4.80
N ILE A 141 -8.64 -17.94 -3.73
CA ILE A 141 -8.94 -18.37 -2.36
C ILE A 141 -10.45 -18.24 -2.06
N ALA A 142 -11.09 -17.14 -2.49
CA ALA A 142 -12.52 -16.95 -2.34
C ALA A 142 -13.35 -18.02 -3.06
N VAL A 143 -12.94 -18.43 -4.26
CA VAL A 143 -13.56 -19.54 -5.00
C VAL A 143 -13.44 -20.84 -4.19
N SER A 144 -12.26 -21.15 -3.66
CA SER A 144 -12.04 -22.36 -2.86
C SER A 144 -12.88 -22.41 -1.57
N LYS A 145 -13.15 -21.23 -0.97
CA LYS A 145 -13.93 -21.08 0.28
C LYS A 145 -15.38 -20.63 0.03
N PHE A 146 -15.84 -20.60 -1.22
CA PHE A 146 -17.12 -19.98 -1.60
C PHE A 146 -18.32 -20.50 -0.81
N GLN A 147 -18.36 -21.81 -0.56
CA GLN A 147 -19.45 -22.46 0.19
C GLN A 147 -19.60 -21.96 1.63
N ILE A 148 -18.50 -21.46 2.21
CA ILE A 148 -18.45 -20.91 3.56
C ILE A 148 -18.80 -19.42 3.50
N ILE A 149 -18.05 -18.64 2.70
CA ILE A 149 -18.18 -17.17 2.68
C ILE A 149 -19.56 -16.71 2.20
N ARG A 150 -20.20 -17.43 1.26
CA ARG A 150 -21.52 -17.05 0.73
C ARG A 150 -22.65 -17.06 1.77
N LYS A 151 -22.42 -17.71 2.92
CA LYS A 151 -23.39 -17.80 4.02
C LYS A 151 -23.18 -16.72 5.09
N MET A 152 -22.12 -15.93 4.97
CA MET A 152 -21.77 -14.88 5.93
C MET A 152 -22.59 -13.61 5.64
N SER A 153 -23.04 -12.91 6.68
CA SER A 153 -23.81 -11.67 6.51
C SER A 153 -23.00 -10.59 5.80
N SER A 154 -21.71 -10.49 6.11
CA SER A 154 -20.77 -9.55 5.48
C SER A 154 -20.51 -9.82 4.00
N PHE A 155 -20.90 -10.99 3.49
CA PHE A 155 -20.74 -11.30 2.06
C PHE A 155 -21.63 -10.40 1.19
N ASN A 156 -22.72 -9.86 1.76
CA ASN A 156 -23.57 -8.89 1.07
C ASN A 156 -22.87 -7.55 0.82
N ASP A 157 -21.78 -7.26 1.55
CA ASP A 157 -20.98 -6.05 1.38
C ASP A 157 -19.90 -6.21 0.29
N VAL A 158 -19.78 -7.40 -0.31
CA VAL A 158 -18.82 -7.65 -1.40
C VAL A 158 -19.31 -6.98 -2.68
N PRO A 159 -18.50 -6.09 -3.28
CA PRO A 159 -18.85 -5.44 -4.53
C PRO A 159 -19.11 -6.43 -5.68
N LEU A 160 -20.02 -6.04 -6.59
CA LEU A 160 -20.49 -6.90 -7.68
C LEU A 160 -19.36 -7.37 -8.61
N ASP A 161 -18.37 -6.53 -8.89
CA ASP A 161 -17.23 -6.87 -9.75
C ASP A 161 -16.35 -7.99 -9.17
N ALA A 162 -16.12 -7.99 -7.85
CA ALA A 162 -15.46 -9.10 -7.15
C ALA A 162 -16.33 -10.37 -7.17
N MET A 163 -17.65 -10.23 -6.99
CA MET A 163 -18.58 -11.38 -7.09
C MET A 163 -18.55 -12.01 -8.49
N LEU A 164 -18.62 -11.20 -9.54
CA LEU A 164 -18.57 -11.68 -10.93
C LEU A 164 -17.28 -12.46 -11.18
N ARG A 165 -16.12 -11.94 -10.73
CA ARG A 165 -14.84 -12.65 -10.85
C ARG A 165 -14.80 -13.99 -10.12
N ILE A 166 -15.49 -14.12 -9.00
CA ILE A 166 -15.63 -15.41 -8.30
C ILE A 166 -16.52 -16.35 -9.13
N LEU A 167 -17.63 -15.86 -9.66
CA LEU A 167 -18.58 -16.67 -10.44
C LEU A 167 -18.00 -17.13 -11.79
N ASP A 168 -17.23 -16.29 -12.46
CA ASP A 168 -16.52 -16.59 -13.72
C ASP A 168 -15.50 -17.73 -13.58
N ARG A 169 -15.14 -18.13 -12.36
CA ARG A 169 -14.21 -19.25 -12.10
C ARG A 169 -14.92 -20.60 -12.00
N PHE A 170 -16.25 -20.61 -11.96
CA PHE A 170 -17.05 -21.85 -11.93
C PHE A 170 -17.59 -22.27 -13.31
N THR A 171 -17.46 -21.40 -14.32
CA THR A 171 -17.81 -21.66 -15.73
C THR A 171 -16.63 -22.21 -16.50
#